data_AF-T1PPE1-F1
#
_entry.id   AF-T1PPE1-F1
#
_cell.length_a   1.000
_cell.length_b   1.000
_cell.length_c   1.000
_cell.angle_alpha   90.00
_cell.angle_beta   90.00
_cell.angle_gamma   90.00
#
_symmetry.space_group_name_H-M   'P 1'
#
loop_
_entity.id
_entity.type
_entity.pdbx_description
1 polymer ?
#
loop_
_entity_poly.entity_id
_entity_poly.type
_entity_poly.pdbx_seq_one_letter_code
_entity_poly.pdbx_strand_id
1 'polypeptide(L)'
;MTTTSNKPQTTTTTSASANGGNHLISSSGDRVPPIGGYQWPTDQTPGVMGLKNHGNTCFMNAVLQCLSHTDILAEYFVLDQYKADLKRRNKINSRKFGTKGELTEQLANVLKALWTCKNESDHSTSFKAVVDRYGSQFRSSTQHDAQEFLFWLLDKVHEDLNTATKRRYKSVKNNYGRPDE
;
A
#
# COMPACT_ATOMS: atom_id res chain seq x y z
N MET A 1 19.31 -38.53 -51.61
CA MET A 1 20.42 -38.28 -50.67
C MET A 1 20.02 -38.82 -49.31
N THR A 2 20.97 -39.39 -48.57
CA THR A 2 20.74 -40.31 -47.45
C THR A 2 20.27 -39.61 -46.17
N THR A 3 19.45 -40.32 -45.40
CA THR A 3 19.09 -40.00 -44.01
C THR A 3 20.22 -40.35 -43.05
N THR A 4 20.45 -39.52 -42.04
CA THR A 4 21.17 -39.94 -40.82
C THR A 4 20.49 -39.34 -39.60
N SER A 5 20.05 -40.21 -38.70
CA SER A 5 19.50 -39.86 -37.39
C SER A 5 20.62 -39.54 -36.40
N ASN A 6 20.36 -38.71 -35.38
CA ASN A 6 21.07 -38.88 -34.12
C ASN A 6 20.20 -38.53 -32.91
N LYS A 7 20.26 -39.42 -31.92
CA LYS A 7 19.51 -39.41 -30.65
C LYS A 7 20.46 -38.92 -29.55
N PRO A 8 20.02 -38.11 -28.56
CA PRO A 8 20.91 -37.69 -27.47
C PRO A 8 21.30 -38.89 -26.59
N GLN A 9 22.59 -38.98 -26.25
CA GLN A 9 23.10 -39.89 -25.21
C GLN A 9 23.34 -39.12 -23.91
N THR A 10 23.09 -39.81 -22.80
CA THR A 10 23.27 -39.35 -21.43
C THR A 10 24.73 -39.39 -21.00
N THR A 11 25.22 -38.41 -20.25
CA THR A 11 26.46 -38.53 -19.45
C THR A 11 26.29 -37.98 -18.04
N THR A 12 26.75 -38.78 -17.08
CA THR A 12 26.63 -38.63 -15.61
C THR A 12 27.73 -37.73 -15.01
N THR A 13 27.63 -37.51 -13.69
CA THR A 13 28.65 -36.99 -12.73
C THR A 13 28.84 -35.45 -12.74
N THR A 14 29.11 -34.75 -11.63
CA THR A 14 29.48 -35.18 -10.25
C THR A 14 28.82 -34.29 -9.17
N SER A 15 28.66 -34.79 -7.94
CA SER A 15 28.26 -34.01 -6.75
C SER A 15 29.39 -33.12 -6.22
N ALA A 16 29.09 -31.87 -5.86
CA ALA A 16 29.92 -31.06 -4.97
C ALA A 16 29.03 -30.30 -3.97
N SER A 17 29.20 -30.59 -2.68
CA SER A 17 28.48 -29.90 -1.61
C SER A 17 29.24 -28.64 -1.21
N ALA A 18 28.56 -27.49 -1.21
CA ALA A 18 29.10 -26.22 -0.73
C ALA A 18 28.18 -25.66 0.37
N ASN A 19 28.48 -26.01 1.62
CA ASN A 19 27.94 -25.30 2.78
C ASN A 19 28.47 -23.86 2.77
N GLY A 20 27.60 -22.90 2.49
CA GLY A 20 27.89 -21.47 2.59
C GLY A 20 26.68 -20.75 3.19
N GLY A 21 26.79 -20.31 4.45
CA GLY A 21 25.70 -19.61 5.12
C GLY A 21 25.48 -18.23 4.51
N ASN A 22 24.28 -17.97 3.98
CA ASN A 22 23.93 -16.65 3.47
C ASN A 22 23.73 -15.67 4.62
N HIS A 23 24.79 -14.90 4.87
CA HIS A 23 24.81 -13.68 5.65
C HIS A 23 23.67 -12.75 5.21
N LEU A 24 22.84 -12.31 6.17
CA LEU A 24 21.78 -11.31 5.93
C LEU A 24 22.40 -9.94 5.64
N ILE A 25 22.79 -9.71 4.39
CA ILE A 25 23.14 -8.37 3.90
C ILE A 25 21.82 -7.64 3.64
N SER A 26 21.35 -6.90 4.64
CA SER A 26 20.38 -5.83 4.41
C SER A 26 21.06 -4.81 3.51
N SER A 27 20.60 -4.69 2.25
CA SER A 27 21.16 -3.72 1.33
C SER A 27 20.71 -2.33 1.77
N SER A 28 21.64 -1.38 1.91
CA SER A 28 21.32 -0.03 2.40
C SER A 28 20.61 0.86 1.38
N GLY A 29 19.88 0.26 0.43
CA GLY A 29 19.16 0.92 -0.67
C GLY A 29 17.75 0.40 -0.93
N ASP A 30 17.26 -0.57 -0.15
CA ASP A 30 15.88 -1.07 -0.28
C ASP A 30 14.86 -0.03 0.22
N ARG A 31 14.17 0.63 -0.72
CA ARG A 31 13.19 1.71 -0.47
C ARG A 31 12.07 1.32 0.51
N VAL A 32 11.66 0.05 0.46
CA VAL A 32 10.74 -0.58 1.41
C VAL A 32 11.27 -1.98 1.68
N PRO A 33 11.56 -2.37 2.94
CA PRO A 33 12.13 -3.68 3.23
C PRO A 33 11.09 -4.80 3.06
N PRO A 34 11.55 -6.06 2.90
CA PRO A 34 10.67 -7.18 2.58
C PRO A 34 9.72 -7.55 3.73
N ILE A 35 8.45 -7.81 3.41
CA ILE A 35 7.41 -8.16 4.38
C ILE A 35 7.76 -9.51 5.05
N GLY A 36 8.05 -9.50 6.36
CA GLY A 36 8.16 -10.74 7.15
C GLY A 36 9.21 -11.75 6.65
N GLY A 37 10.29 -11.28 6.01
CA GLY A 37 11.31 -12.14 5.41
C GLY A 37 10.94 -12.67 4.02
N TYR A 38 9.93 -12.09 3.35
CA TYR A 38 9.58 -12.41 1.97
C TYR A 38 10.77 -12.13 1.02
N GLN A 39 11.29 -13.17 0.38
CA GLN A 39 12.32 -13.02 -0.64
C GLN A 39 11.66 -12.69 -1.98
N TRP A 40 12.01 -11.53 -2.56
CA TRP A 40 11.58 -11.17 -3.91
C TRP A 40 12.21 -12.11 -4.96
N PRO A 41 11.46 -12.48 -6.02
CA PRO A 41 12.03 -13.21 -7.17
C PRO A 41 13.18 -12.41 -7.80
N THR A 42 14.26 -13.09 -8.18
CA THR A 42 15.48 -12.42 -8.69
C THR A 42 15.30 -11.75 -10.06
N ASP A 43 14.21 -12.07 -10.76
CA ASP A 43 13.78 -11.49 -12.03
C ASP A 43 12.81 -10.31 -11.88
N GLN A 44 12.38 -9.97 -10.66
CA GLN A 44 11.31 -9.00 -10.42
C GLN A 44 11.77 -7.86 -9.51
N THR A 45 11.53 -6.62 -9.95
CA THR A 45 11.75 -5.43 -9.13
C THR A 45 10.50 -5.11 -8.32
N PRO A 46 10.59 -4.90 -6.99
CA PRO A 46 9.45 -4.53 -6.17
C PRO A 46 8.90 -3.14 -6.55
N GLY A 47 7.60 -2.93 -6.41
CA GLY A 47 6.98 -1.60 -6.55
C GLY A 47 6.79 -1.09 -7.99
N VAL A 48 7.42 -1.70 -9.00
CA VAL A 48 7.31 -1.28 -10.43
C VAL A 48 6.16 -1.93 -11.21
N MET A 49 5.32 -2.74 -10.56
CA MET A 49 4.19 -3.39 -11.22
C MET A 49 3.09 -2.41 -11.64
N GLY A 50 2.52 -2.63 -12.82
CA GLY A 50 1.34 -1.89 -13.29
C GLY A 50 0.04 -2.31 -12.60
N LEU A 51 -0.95 -1.40 -12.56
CA LEU A 51 -2.31 -1.68 -12.10
C LEU A 51 -3.27 -1.79 -13.28
N LYS A 52 -4.11 -2.84 -13.29
CA LYS A 52 -5.15 -3.03 -14.30
C LYS A 52 -6.17 -1.89 -14.27
N ASN A 53 -6.60 -1.41 -15.44
CA ASN A 53 -7.68 -0.44 -15.57
C ASN A 53 -9.02 -1.19 -15.71
N HIS A 54 -10.03 -0.81 -14.93
CA HIS A 54 -11.34 -1.46 -14.88
C HIS A 54 -12.46 -0.62 -15.51
N GLY A 55 -12.08 0.27 -16.44
CA GLY A 55 -12.99 1.21 -17.11
C GLY A 55 -12.91 2.59 -16.44
N ASN A 56 -12.20 3.51 -17.10
CA ASN A 56 -11.94 4.88 -16.62
C ASN A 56 -11.28 4.99 -15.22
N THR A 57 -10.68 3.92 -14.68
CA THR A 57 -10.02 3.95 -13.35
C THR A 57 -8.58 4.45 -13.39
N CYS A 58 -8.12 5.05 -14.49
CA CYS A 58 -6.74 5.51 -14.65
C CYS A 58 -6.33 6.60 -13.64
N PHE A 59 -7.25 7.48 -13.25
CA PHE A 59 -7.03 8.51 -12.22
C PHE A 59 -6.66 7.89 -10.86
N MET A 60 -7.39 6.83 -10.47
CA MET A 60 -7.13 6.06 -9.24
C MET A 60 -5.81 5.29 -9.35
N ASN A 61 -5.52 4.65 -10.48
CA ASN A 61 -4.28 3.93 -10.69
C ASN A 61 -3.05 4.85 -10.63
N ALA A 62 -3.14 6.07 -11.18
CA ALA A 62 -2.09 7.07 -11.10
C ALA A 62 -1.81 7.50 -9.64
N VAL A 63 -2.86 7.78 -8.86
CA VAL A 63 -2.72 8.10 -7.43
C VAL A 63 -2.10 6.96 -6.64
N LEU A 64 -2.57 5.72 -6.84
CA LEU A 64 -2.03 4.55 -6.15
C LEU A 64 -0.54 4.34 -6.45
N GLN A 65 -0.10 4.58 -7.70
CA GLN A 65 1.31 4.53 -8.08
C GLN A 65 2.13 5.62 -7.38
N CYS A 66 1.65 6.87 -7.34
CA CYS A 66 2.33 7.96 -6.63
C CYS A 66 2.47 7.68 -5.12
N LEU A 67 1.42 7.16 -4.48
CA LEU A 67 1.44 6.77 -3.06
C LEU A 67 2.39 5.59 -2.82
N SER A 68 2.42 4.60 -3.72
CA SER A 68 3.37 3.46 -3.66
C SER A 68 4.83 3.89 -3.80
N HIS A 69 5.09 5.00 -4.48
CA HIS A 69 6.43 5.59 -4.65
C HIS A 69 6.76 6.68 -3.61
N THR A 70 5.94 6.81 -2.56
CA THR A 70 6.22 7.68 -1.40
C THR A 70 6.73 6.81 -0.25
N ASP A 71 8.06 6.67 -0.12
CA ASP A 71 8.71 5.60 0.65
C ASP A 71 8.18 5.42 2.08
N ILE A 72 8.11 6.50 2.87
CA ILE A 72 7.62 6.49 4.25
C ILE A 72 6.17 5.96 4.33
N LEU A 73 5.33 6.31 3.36
CA LEU A 73 3.92 5.88 3.31
C LEU A 73 3.83 4.42 2.85
N ALA A 74 4.61 4.05 1.84
CA ALA A 74 4.68 2.70 1.33
C ALA A 74 5.15 1.73 2.42
N GLU A 75 6.26 2.02 3.11
CA GLU A 75 6.76 1.23 4.23
C GLU A 75 5.70 1.06 5.33
N TYR A 76 5.09 2.16 5.77
CA TYR A 76 4.08 2.15 6.84
C TYR A 76 2.88 1.22 6.55
N PHE A 77 2.44 1.14 5.29
CA PHE A 77 1.37 0.23 4.87
C PHE A 77 1.86 -1.19 4.59
N VAL A 78 3.00 -1.34 3.91
CA VAL A 78 3.56 -2.62 3.48
C VAL A 78 3.99 -3.45 4.70
N LEU A 79 4.62 -2.82 5.69
CA LEU A 79 5.04 -3.44 6.95
C LEU A 79 3.93 -3.51 8.02
N ASP A 80 2.67 -3.27 7.65
CA ASP A 80 1.51 -3.41 8.54
C ASP A 80 1.48 -2.46 9.76
N GLN A 81 2.35 -1.44 9.81
CA GLN A 81 2.46 -0.50 10.93
C GLN A 81 1.13 0.22 11.21
N TYR A 82 0.39 0.57 10.14
CA TYR A 82 -0.94 1.19 10.21
C TYR A 82 -1.96 0.43 11.08
N LYS A 83 -1.84 -0.90 11.22
CA LYS A 83 -2.77 -1.71 12.04
C LYS A 83 -2.74 -1.32 13.51
N ALA A 84 -1.58 -0.89 14.03
CA ALA A 84 -1.45 -0.43 15.41
C ALA A 84 -2.23 0.87 15.65
N ASP A 85 -2.17 1.79 14.69
CA ASP A 85 -2.85 3.08 14.74
C ASP A 85 -4.35 2.94 14.49
N LEU A 86 -4.76 2.11 13.53
CA LEU A 86 -6.17 1.75 13.29
C LEU A 86 -6.80 1.11 14.54
N LYS A 87 -6.11 0.18 15.20
CA LYS A 87 -6.54 -0.42 16.48
C LYS A 87 -6.65 0.63 17.59
N ARG A 88 -5.71 1.58 17.67
CA ARG A 88 -5.75 2.67 18.64
C ARG A 88 -6.91 3.64 18.36
N ARG A 89 -7.14 4.02 17.10
CA ARG A 89 -8.27 4.85 16.65
C ARG A 89 -9.60 4.18 16.99
N ASN A 90 -9.75 2.89 16.70
CA ASN A 90 -10.96 2.13 17.00
C ASN A 90 -11.26 2.07 18.51
N LYS A 91 -10.24 2.08 19.38
CA LYS A 91 -10.41 2.21 20.84
C LYS A 91 -10.84 3.62 21.27
N ILE A 92 -10.35 4.69 20.61
CA ILE A 92 -10.63 6.09 20.99
C ILE A 92 -11.98 6.58 20.45
N ASN A 93 -12.27 6.31 19.17
CA ASN A 93 -13.39 6.90 18.42
C ASN A 93 -14.21 5.84 17.64
N SER A 94 -14.53 4.71 18.28
CA SER A 94 -15.14 3.49 17.72
C SER A 94 -16.26 3.64 16.67
N ARG A 95 -17.03 4.75 16.65
CA ARG A 95 -18.26 4.85 15.84
C ARG A 95 -18.52 6.17 15.11
N LYS A 96 -17.63 7.17 15.15
CA LYS A 96 -18.03 8.54 14.78
C LYS A 96 -17.56 9.06 13.42
N PHE A 97 -16.41 8.64 12.89
CA PHE A 97 -15.84 9.16 11.63
C PHE A 97 -15.01 8.08 10.87
N GLY A 98 -14.66 8.37 9.61
CA GLY A 98 -13.87 7.50 8.73
C GLY A 98 -14.68 6.38 8.02
N THR A 99 -13.97 5.43 7.41
CA THR A 99 -14.52 4.26 6.69
C THR A 99 -14.55 2.99 7.56
N LYS A 100 -14.38 3.15 8.88
CA LYS A 100 -14.12 2.07 9.87
C LYS A 100 -12.81 1.29 9.62
N GLY A 101 -11.93 1.81 8.76
CA GLY A 101 -10.69 1.17 8.34
C GLY A 101 -10.78 0.40 7.02
N GLU A 102 -11.99 0.18 6.47
CA GLU A 102 -12.20 -0.69 5.31
C GLU A 102 -11.46 -0.18 4.06
N LEU A 103 -11.51 1.13 3.78
CA LEU A 103 -10.75 1.75 2.69
C LEU A 103 -9.23 1.67 2.92
N THR A 104 -8.81 1.92 4.16
CA THR A 104 -7.40 1.94 4.57
C THR A 104 -6.77 0.55 4.48
N GLU A 105 -7.50 -0.50 4.84
CA GLU A 105 -7.06 -1.90 4.68
C GLU A 105 -6.96 -2.30 3.21
N GLN A 106 -7.91 -1.91 2.36
CA GLN A 106 -7.80 -2.20 0.91
C GLN A 106 -6.67 -1.42 0.23
N LEU A 107 -6.41 -0.16 0.64
CA LEU A 107 -5.24 0.58 0.19
C LEU A 107 -3.94 -0.18 0.56
N ALA A 108 -3.83 -0.62 1.83
CA ALA A 108 -2.68 -1.39 2.29
C ALA A 108 -2.48 -2.70 1.50
N ASN A 109 -3.57 -3.40 1.15
CA ASN A 109 -3.52 -4.62 0.34
C ASN A 109 -2.99 -4.33 -1.08
N VAL A 110 -3.47 -3.25 -1.73
CA VAL A 110 -2.96 -2.85 -3.06
C VAL A 110 -1.48 -2.49 -3.01
N LEU A 111 -1.04 -1.72 -2.01
CA LEU A 111 0.38 -1.37 -1.86
C LEU A 111 1.25 -2.62 -1.62
N LYS A 112 0.81 -3.54 -0.75
CA LYS A 112 1.51 -4.83 -0.55
C LYS A 112 1.57 -5.68 -1.82
N ALA A 113 0.52 -5.68 -2.64
CA ALA A 113 0.51 -6.40 -3.91
C ALA A 113 1.63 -5.88 -4.82
N LEU A 114 1.74 -4.55 -4.98
CA LEU A 114 2.81 -3.88 -5.74
C LEU A 114 4.21 -4.21 -5.21
N TRP A 115 4.38 -4.22 -3.88
CA TRP A 115 5.68 -4.47 -3.23
C TRP A 115 6.03 -5.95 -2.99
N THR A 116 5.09 -6.89 -3.18
CA THR A 116 5.35 -8.35 -3.15
C THR A 116 5.34 -8.98 -4.55
N CYS A 117 5.23 -8.17 -5.60
CA CYS A 117 5.15 -8.60 -6.99
C CYS A 117 3.98 -9.58 -7.28
N LYS A 118 2.94 -9.56 -6.45
CA LYS A 118 1.75 -10.41 -6.60
C LYS A 118 0.65 -9.67 -7.34
N ASN A 119 0.53 -9.93 -8.65
CA ASN A 119 -0.51 -9.33 -9.48
C ASN A 119 -1.86 -10.06 -9.33
N GLU A 120 -2.44 -10.01 -8.14
CA GLU A 120 -3.80 -10.47 -7.86
C GLU A 120 -4.79 -9.37 -8.26
N SER A 121 -5.52 -9.59 -9.37
CA SER A 121 -6.54 -8.65 -9.89
C SER A 121 -7.58 -8.23 -8.86
N ASP A 122 -7.80 -9.10 -7.88
CA ASP A 122 -8.82 -9.01 -6.86
C ASP A 122 -8.58 -7.83 -5.95
N HIS A 123 -7.32 -7.51 -5.59
CA HIS A 123 -7.01 -6.36 -4.73
C HIS A 123 -7.46 -5.02 -5.35
N SER A 124 -7.19 -4.82 -6.64
CA SER A 124 -7.63 -3.61 -7.36
C SER A 124 -9.15 -3.52 -7.49
N THR A 125 -9.82 -4.67 -7.62
CA THR A 125 -11.29 -4.78 -7.68
C THR A 125 -11.93 -4.50 -6.32
N SER A 126 -11.40 -5.08 -5.25
CA SER A 126 -11.81 -4.83 -3.87
C SER A 126 -11.59 -3.37 -3.46
N PHE A 127 -10.49 -2.75 -3.89
CA PHE A 127 -10.24 -1.34 -3.66
C PHE A 127 -11.26 -0.44 -4.39
N LYS A 128 -11.57 -0.70 -5.66
CA LYS A 128 -12.65 0.00 -6.38
C LYS A 128 -14.00 -0.15 -5.68
N ALA A 129 -14.34 -1.35 -5.19
CA ALA A 129 -15.60 -1.61 -4.49
C ALA A 129 -15.77 -0.81 -3.18
N VAL A 130 -14.68 -0.55 -2.44
CA VAL A 130 -14.74 0.32 -1.24
C VAL A 130 -14.71 1.80 -1.59
N VAL A 131 -14.03 2.21 -2.67
CA VAL A 131 -14.15 3.56 -3.23
C VAL A 131 -15.61 3.84 -3.61
N ASP A 132 -16.29 2.92 -4.29
CA ASP A 132 -17.70 3.06 -4.69
C ASP A 132 -18.69 3.08 -3.51
N ARG A 133 -18.26 2.58 -2.35
CA ARG A 133 -19.03 2.60 -1.10
C ARG A 133 -18.91 3.94 -0.36
N TYR A 134 -17.71 4.50 -0.29
CA TYR A 134 -17.40 5.66 0.57
C TYR A 134 -17.21 6.98 -0.19
N GLY A 135 -16.93 6.92 -1.49
CA GLY A 135 -16.73 8.06 -2.39
C GLY A 135 -17.81 8.05 -3.46
N SER A 136 -19.03 8.47 -3.11
CA SER A 136 -20.19 8.43 -4.02
C SER A 136 -19.97 9.16 -5.33
N GLN A 137 -19.12 10.21 -5.34
CA GLN A 137 -18.72 10.95 -6.54
C GLN A 137 -17.90 10.11 -7.55
N PHE A 138 -17.23 9.04 -7.12
CA PHE A 138 -16.39 8.17 -7.95
C PHE A 138 -17.08 6.85 -8.35
N ARG A 139 -18.37 6.68 -7.99
CA ARG A 139 -19.12 5.44 -8.25
C ARG A 139 -19.39 5.21 -9.73
N SER A 140 -19.59 6.27 -10.51
CA SER A 140 -19.80 6.17 -11.96
C SER A 140 -18.52 5.73 -12.66
N SER A 141 -18.66 4.93 -13.73
CA SER A 141 -17.53 4.53 -14.60
C SER A 141 -17.09 5.66 -15.55
N THR A 142 -17.09 6.89 -15.06
CA THR A 142 -16.68 8.12 -15.76
C THR A 142 -15.21 8.43 -15.51
N GLN A 143 -14.64 9.35 -16.28
CA GLN A 143 -13.33 9.92 -15.92
C GLN A 143 -13.49 10.92 -14.77
N HIS A 144 -12.49 10.98 -13.90
CA HIS A 144 -12.44 11.86 -12.72
C HIS A 144 -11.06 12.52 -12.63
N ASP A 145 -10.98 13.62 -11.89
CA ASP A 145 -9.69 14.25 -11.58
C ASP A 145 -8.91 13.38 -10.57
N ALA A 146 -7.64 13.11 -10.88
CA ALA A 146 -6.74 12.36 -10.01
C ALA A 146 -6.44 13.13 -8.72
N GLN A 147 -6.40 14.47 -8.75
CA GLN A 147 -6.15 15.30 -7.59
C GLN A 147 -7.34 15.32 -6.62
N GLU A 148 -8.57 15.37 -7.15
CA GLU A 148 -9.79 15.27 -6.34
C GLU A 148 -9.83 13.93 -5.60
N PHE A 149 -9.54 12.84 -6.32
CA PHE A 149 -9.45 11.51 -5.74
C PHE A 149 -8.32 11.39 -4.70
N LEU A 150 -7.15 11.98 -4.94
CA LEU A 150 -6.03 12.00 -3.99
C LEU A 150 -6.44 12.67 -2.67
N PHE A 151 -7.03 13.87 -2.72
CA PHE A 151 -7.45 14.56 -1.52
C PHE A 151 -8.56 13.82 -0.76
N TRP A 152 -9.55 13.28 -1.47
CA TRP A 152 -10.58 12.44 -0.85
C TRP A 152 -9.98 11.19 -0.18
N LEU A 153 -9.05 10.50 -0.84
CA LEU A 153 -8.41 9.30 -0.32
C LEU A 153 -7.58 9.60 0.93
N LEU A 154 -6.77 10.66 0.90
CA LEU A 154 -5.94 11.07 2.04
C LEU A 154 -6.80 11.54 3.24
N ASP A 155 -7.90 12.25 3.02
CA ASP A 155 -8.86 12.62 4.07
C ASP A 155 -9.46 11.37 4.75
N LYS A 156 -9.90 10.38 3.96
CA LYS A 156 -10.51 9.15 4.51
C LYS A 156 -9.50 8.25 5.22
N VAL A 157 -8.28 8.14 4.71
CA VAL A 157 -7.16 7.45 5.37
C VAL A 157 -6.75 8.16 6.66
N HIS A 158 -6.69 9.51 6.65
CA HIS A 158 -6.43 10.29 7.85
C HIS A 158 -7.49 10.02 8.92
N GLU A 159 -8.78 10.15 8.60
CA GLU A 159 -9.88 9.89 9.55
C GLU A 159 -9.91 8.45 10.06
N ASP A 160 -9.46 7.48 9.27
CA ASP A 160 -9.34 6.09 9.71
C ASP A 160 -8.17 5.82 10.66
N LEU A 161 -7.12 6.64 10.60
CA LEU A 161 -5.89 6.51 11.40
C LEU A 161 -5.74 7.60 12.47
N ASN A 162 -6.69 8.54 12.57
CA ASN A 162 -6.61 9.68 13.47
C ASN A 162 -6.69 9.25 14.94
N THR A 163 -5.53 9.26 15.62
CA THR A 163 -5.42 8.93 17.05
C THR A 163 -5.37 10.16 17.96
N ALA A 164 -5.59 11.37 17.41
CA ALA A 164 -5.66 12.58 18.22
C ALA A 164 -6.84 12.49 19.21
N THR A 165 -6.53 12.66 20.49
CA THR A 165 -7.58 12.83 21.51
C THR A 165 -8.20 14.22 21.36
N LYS A 166 -9.51 14.34 21.61
CA LYS A 166 -10.20 15.64 21.71
C LYS A 166 -9.79 16.36 22.99
N ARG A 167 -8.52 16.78 23.08
CA ARG A 167 -8.09 17.77 24.07
C ARG A 167 -8.95 19.01 23.85
N ARG A 168 -9.78 19.33 24.84
CA ARG A 168 -10.41 20.65 24.95
C ARG A 168 -9.26 21.65 24.89
N TYR A 169 -9.23 22.52 23.87
CA TYR A 169 -8.45 23.74 23.97
C TYR A 169 -8.90 24.43 25.26
N LYS A 170 -8.02 24.50 26.26
CA LYS A 170 -8.27 25.36 27.41
C LYS A 170 -8.25 26.77 26.85
N SER A 171 -9.36 27.48 26.91
CA SER A 171 -9.33 28.90 26.60
C SER A 171 -8.30 29.54 27.52
N VAL A 172 -7.34 30.25 26.94
CA VAL A 172 -6.48 31.14 27.72
C VAL A 172 -7.42 32.20 28.28
N LYS A 173 -7.76 32.10 29.56
CA LYS A 173 -8.44 33.20 30.25
C LYS A 173 -7.48 34.38 30.23
N ASN A 174 -7.81 35.38 29.42
CA ASN A 174 -7.06 36.61 29.37
C ASN A 174 -7.36 37.39 30.66
N ASN A 175 -6.62 37.09 31.73
CA ASN A 175 -6.80 37.69 33.06
C ASN A 175 -6.26 39.12 33.16
N TYR A 176 -5.74 39.68 32.06
CA TYR A 176 -5.37 41.08 31.99
C TYR A 176 -6.63 41.91 31.77
N GLY A 177 -7.26 42.30 32.88
CA GLY A 177 -8.39 43.22 32.93
C GLY A 177 -7.97 44.64 32.55
N ARG A 178 -7.58 44.82 31.29
CA ARG A 178 -7.38 46.12 30.66
C ARG A 178 -8.74 46.53 30.07
N PRO A 179 -9.40 47.58 30.60
CA PRO A 179 -10.54 48.16 29.90
C PRO A 179 -10.04 48.75 28.58
N ASP A 180 -10.82 48.59 27.53
CA ASP A 180 -10.64 49.32 26.29
C ASP A 180 -11.21 50.73 26.49
N GLU A 181 -10.33 51.73 26.60
CA GLU A 181 -10.62 53.16 26.38
C GLU A 181 -10.18 53.55 24.96
#